data_AF-A0A2M9CT70-F1
#
_entry.id   AF-A0A2M9CT70-F1
#
_cell.length_a   1.000
_cell.length_b   1.000
_cell.length_c   1.000
_cell.angle_alpha   90.00
_cell.angle_beta   90.00
_cell.angle_gamma   90.00
#
_symmetry.space_group_name_H-M   'P 1'
#
loop_
_entity.id
_entity.type
_entity.pdbx_description
1 polymer ?
#
loop_
_entity_poly.entity_id
_entity_poly.type
_entity_poly.pdbx_seq_one_letter_code
_entity_poly.pdbx_strand_id
1 'polypeptide(L)'
;MKSKCTKILLILVIVLSGMNKLWAQPCPENPYTKKGTWVHENDGGFNYNNAHPEALKNKKNISAVLDSIAGLLMKHNPQPEGSYAKWVKILKTDIDSVSSPDPSFANYEIESWFLPYVCNKGVVEPFNATDTWLYVDVNDYWCSGHTLQHEMNHALGERLFTLPPQRGTLGGYPVFEPVPKGEKDDPWLIFYSVLVHKPGKLPYVPVTKAEFFELNRKLIEVKEKEYKAGIERQRKNMGEDWYTERADQIKKQFQGMRDNLEQLMKLYEKELNQPAILREWEWTIRGIEIANPTQKNLFTTANRGYQLVRANPDYMDKTQAKWKPQFIWVEWFKVVGKPNSVALDKVMHEQFDFKELGKLLTH
;
A
#
# COMPACT_ATOMS: atom_id res chain seq x y z
N MET A 1 28.66 -75.25 -10.61
CA MET A 1 27.32 -74.77 -11.00
C MET A 1 26.93 -73.60 -10.12
N LYS A 2 26.60 -72.44 -10.74
CA LYS A 2 25.77 -71.33 -10.25
C LYS A 2 26.18 -70.63 -8.93
N SER A 3 26.18 -69.31 -8.78
CA SER A 3 25.96 -68.18 -9.68
C SER A 3 26.43 -66.94 -8.94
N LYS A 4 27.23 -66.11 -9.61
CA LYS A 4 27.55 -64.73 -9.26
C LYS A 4 26.26 -63.91 -9.39
N CYS A 5 25.68 -63.36 -8.31
CA CYS A 5 24.61 -62.35 -8.49
C CYS A 5 24.28 -61.43 -7.30
N THR A 6 25.16 -61.26 -6.30
CA THR A 6 24.78 -60.48 -5.09
C THR A 6 25.77 -59.41 -4.67
N LYS A 7 26.49 -58.80 -5.63
CA LYS A 7 27.32 -57.59 -5.38
C LYS A 7 27.08 -56.44 -6.37
N ILE A 8 26.17 -56.58 -7.33
CA ILE A 8 25.89 -55.54 -8.34
C ILE A 8 24.70 -54.63 -7.95
N LEU A 9 23.84 -55.04 -7.02
CA LEU A 9 22.63 -54.27 -6.70
C LEU A 9 22.85 -53.07 -5.75
N LEU A 10 23.93 -53.05 -4.96
CA LEU A 10 24.16 -51.96 -4.00
C LEU A 10 24.94 -50.76 -4.57
N ILE A 11 25.62 -50.92 -5.72
CA ILE A 11 26.33 -49.83 -6.40
C ILE A 11 25.37 -49.05 -7.33
N LEU A 12 24.32 -49.70 -7.86
CA LEU A 12 23.33 -49.01 -8.71
C LEU A 12 22.45 -48.02 -7.94
N VAL A 13 22.15 -48.27 -6.66
CA VAL A 13 21.28 -47.40 -5.86
C VAL A 13 22.01 -46.12 -5.41
N ILE A 14 23.32 -46.16 -5.22
CA ILE A 14 24.13 -44.97 -4.87
C ILE A 14 24.38 -44.09 -6.12
N VAL A 15 24.47 -44.69 -7.31
CA VAL A 15 24.54 -43.93 -8.56
C VAL A 15 23.19 -43.27 -8.89
N LEU A 16 22.07 -43.94 -8.64
CA LEU A 16 20.73 -43.38 -8.90
C LEU A 16 20.29 -42.28 -7.92
N SER A 17 20.78 -42.29 -6.68
CA SER A 17 20.51 -41.22 -5.70
C SER A 17 21.45 -40.01 -5.85
N GLY A 18 22.59 -40.17 -6.53
CA GLY A 18 23.46 -39.06 -6.97
C GLY A 18 23.04 -38.42 -8.31
N MET A 19 22.28 -39.12 -9.14
CA MET A 19 21.91 -38.67 -10.50
C MET A 19 20.75 -37.68 -10.58
N ASN A 20 19.94 -37.52 -9.52
CA ASN A 20 18.93 -36.46 -9.47
C ASN A 20 19.51 -35.05 -9.26
N LYS A 21 20.82 -34.92 -8.99
CA LYS A 21 21.55 -33.64 -9.05
C LYS A 21 22.23 -33.37 -10.39
N LEU A 22 22.18 -34.30 -11.35
CA LEU A 22 23.03 -34.28 -12.55
C LEU A 22 22.39 -33.62 -13.79
N TRP A 23 21.21 -33.01 -13.68
CA TRP A 23 20.56 -32.32 -14.80
C TRP A 23 20.07 -30.89 -14.48
N ALA A 24 20.51 -30.32 -13.35
CA ALA A 24 20.53 -28.85 -13.25
C ALA A 24 21.81 -28.39 -13.94
N GLN A 25 21.72 -28.02 -15.22
CA GLN A 25 22.84 -27.35 -15.88
C GLN A 25 23.21 -26.12 -15.05
N PRO A 26 24.44 -26.02 -14.53
CA PRO A 26 24.85 -24.88 -13.72
C PRO A 26 24.73 -23.63 -14.59
N CYS A 27 24.08 -22.60 -14.07
CA CYS A 27 24.00 -21.34 -14.81
C CYS A 27 25.39 -20.70 -14.90
N PRO A 28 25.76 -20.19 -16.09
CA PRO A 28 27.08 -19.60 -16.31
C PRO A 28 27.28 -18.29 -15.54
N GLU A 29 26.17 -17.65 -15.13
CA GLU A 29 26.14 -16.40 -14.37
C GLU A 29 25.18 -16.55 -13.18
N ASN A 30 25.48 -15.86 -12.07
CA ASN A 30 24.56 -15.79 -10.94
C ASN A 30 23.38 -14.85 -11.30
N PRO A 31 22.14 -15.36 -11.39
CA PRO A 31 20.99 -14.54 -11.74
C PRO A 31 20.79 -13.36 -10.79
N TYR A 32 21.15 -13.49 -9.51
CA TYR A 32 20.90 -12.47 -8.49
C TYR A 32 21.81 -11.24 -8.60
N THR A 33 22.96 -11.37 -9.26
CA THR A 33 23.91 -10.26 -9.46
C THR A 33 23.96 -9.78 -10.90
N LYS A 34 23.25 -10.46 -11.80
CA LYS A 34 23.16 -10.09 -13.21
C LYS A 34 22.63 -8.67 -13.33
N LYS A 35 23.31 -7.85 -14.12
CA LYS A 35 22.91 -6.48 -14.41
C LYS A 35 21.83 -6.49 -15.49
N GLY A 36 20.66 -5.95 -15.16
CA GLY A 36 19.58 -5.80 -16.11
C GLY A 36 19.57 -4.46 -16.81
N THR A 37 18.45 -4.23 -17.48
CA THR A 37 18.18 -3.06 -18.30
C THR A 37 16.78 -2.54 -17.99
N TRP A 38 16.57 -1.26 -18.29
CA TRP A 38 15.24 -0.67 -18.31
C TRP A 38 14.62 -0.79 -19.69
N VAL A 39 13.35 -1.16 -19.74
CA VAL A 39 12.56 -1.12 -20.96
C VAL A 39 11.24 -0.42 -20.71
N HIS A 40 10.94 0.54 -21.59
CA HIS A 40 9.65 1.18 -21.65
C HIS A 40 8.67 0.23 -22.31
N GLU A 41 7.63 -0.14 -21.57
CA GLU A 41 6.49 -0.91 -22.09
C GLU A 41 5.46 0.05 -22.70
N ASN A 42 4.53 -0.49 -23.50
CA ASN A 42 3.45 0.32 -24.05
C ASN A 42 2.67 1.00 -22.92
N ASP A 43 2.52 2.32 -23.01
CA ASP A 43 1.89 3.11 -21.94
C ASP A 43 0.47 2.58 -21.60
N GLY A 44 0.26 2.29 -20.31
CA GLY A 44 -1.02 1.86 -19.75
C GLY A 44 -1.96 3.04 -19.48
N GLY A 45 -3.26 2.80 -19.31
CA GLY A 45 -4.21 3.86 -18.92
C GLY A 45 -4.51 4.93 -19.98
N PHE A 46 -3.86 4.92 -21.14
CA PHE A 46 -4.29 5.71 -22.31
C PHE A 46 -5.45 5.07 -23.09
N ASN A 47 -6.23 4.19 -22.46
CA ASN A 47 -7.55 3.86 -22.95
C ASN A 47 -8.46 5.05 -22.62
N TYR A 48 -8.74 5.87 -23.63
CA TYR A 48 -9.41 7.18 -23.59
C TYR A 48 -10.73 7.27 -22.81
N ASN A 49 -11.32 6.15 -22.40
CA ASN A 49 -12.67 6.12 -21.86
C ASN A 49 -12.77 6.50 -20.37
N ASN A 50 -11.69 6.43 -19.59
CA ASN A 50 -11.75 6.60 -18.13
C ASN A 50 -10.71 7.59 -17.53
N ALA A 51 -9.84 8.21 -18.34
CA ALA A 51 -8.80 9.11 -17.82
C ALA A 51 -9.35 10.52 -17.51
N HIS A 52 -8.80 11.18 -16.48
CA HIS A 52 -9.20 12.53 -16.09
C HIS A 52 -9.16 13.51 -17.29
N PRO A 53 -10.16 14.38 -17.51
CA PRO A 53 -10.19 15.29 -18.66
C PRO A 53 -8.96 16.20 -18.78
N GLU A 54 -8.45 16.72 -17.65
CA GLU A 54 -7.21 17.52 -17.66
C GLU A 54 -5.98 16.68 -18.01
N ALA A 55 -5.97 15.38 -17.68
CA ALA A 55 -4.89 14.49 -18.03
C ALA A 55 -4.83 14.26 -19.55
N LEU A 56 -6.00 14.01 -20.16
CA LEU A 56 -6.13 13.85 -21.62
C LEU A 56 -5.72 15.12 -22.37
N LYS A 57 -6.23 16.29 -21.94
CA LYS A 57 -5.92 17.59 -22.54
C LYS A 57 -4.42 17.92 -22.51
N ASN A 58 -3.72 17.50 -21.44
CA ASN A 58 -2.32 17.83 -21.21
C ASN A 58 -1.38 16.63 -21.37
N LYS A 59 -1.79 15.57 -22.08
CA LYS A 59 -1.05 14.32 -22.26
C LYS A 59 0.43 14.51 -22.59
N LYS A 60 0.76 15.44 -23.50
CA LYS A 60 2.15 15.72 -23.90
C LYS A 60 2.99 16.27 -22.74
N ASN A 61 2.42 17.18 -21.96
CA ASN A 61 3.10 17.80 -20.82
C ASN A 61 3.29 16.78 -19.69
N ILE A 62 2.25 16.00 -19.40
CA ILE A 62 2.30 14.92 -18.40
C ILE A 62 3.32 13.86 -18.81
N SER A 63 3.35 13.45 -20.09
CA SER A 63 4.38 12.53 -20.58
C SER A 63 5.77 13.06 -20.31
N ALA A 64 6.04 14.35 -20.55
CA ALA A 64 7.36 14.92 -20.31
C ALA A 64 7.76 14.93 -18.82
N VAL A 65 6.79 15.14 -17.92
CA VAL A 65 6.99 14.99 -16.47
C VAL A 65 7.35 13.55 -16.14
N LEU A 66 6.57 12.58 -16.63
CA LEU A 66 6.82 11.16 -16.42
C LEU A 66 8.17 10.72 -17.02
N ASP A 67 8.54 11.19 -18.22
CA ASP A 67 9.86 10.96 -18.82
C ASP A 67 11.00 11.49 -17.94
N SER A 68 10.80 12.64 -17.29
CA SER A 68 11.76 13.20 -16.35
C SER A 68 11.90 12.33 -15.10
N ILE A 69 10.79 11.82 -14.56
CA ILE A 69 10.78 10.88 -13.43
C ILE A 69 11.49 9.56 -13.81
N ALA A 70 11.16 8.97 -14.96
CA ALA A 70 11.80 7.77 -15.46
C ALA A 70 13.31 7.99 -15.65
N GLY A 71 13.70 9.13 -16.21
CA GLY A 71 15.08 9.55 -16.37
C GLY A 71 15.84 9.58 -15.04
N LEU A 72 15.22 10.09 -13.97
CA LEU A 72 15.81 10.09 -12.63
C LEU A 72 15.96 8.66 -12.08
N LEU A 73 14.93 7.82 -12.19
CA LEU A 73 15.00 6.42 -11.76
C LEU A 73 16.14 5.67 -12.47
N MET A 74 16.25 5.82 -13.79
CA MET A 74 17.31 5.20 -14.60
C MET A 74 18.69 5.80 -14.31
N LYS A 75 18.79 7.09 -14.00
CA LYS A 75 20.05 7.73 -13.61
C LYS A 75 20.62 7.13 -12.32
N HIS A 76 19.76 6.86 -11.34
CA HIS A 76 20.17 6.33 -10.02
C HIS A 76 20.18 4.80 -9.95
N ASN A 77 19.48 4.11 -10.86
CA ASN A 77 19.49 2.65 -11.00
C ASN A 77 19.76 2.20 -12.44
N PRO A 78 20.86 2.58 -13.11
CA PRO A 78 21.03 2.37 -14.55
C PRO A 78 21.06 0.89 -14.96
N GLN A 79 21.44 0.02 -14.02
CA GLN A 79 21.55 -1.42 -14.22
C GLN A 79 20.94 -2.16 -13.03
N PRO A 80 19.61 -2.36 -13.02
CA PRO A 80 18.92 -3.06 -11.94
C PRO A 80 19.58 -4.41 -11.67
N GLU A 81 20.01 -4.61 -10.43
CA GLU A 81 20.71 -5.84 -10.06
C GLU A 81 19.71 -6.97 -9.84
N GLY A 82 20.04 -8.14 -10.37
CA GLY A 82 19.24 -9.35 -10.21
C GLY A 82 17.90 -9.31 -10.92
N SER A 83 17.64 -8.28 -11.72
CA SER A 83 16.33 -8.06 -12.34
C SER A 83 16.42 -7.29 -13.63
N TYR A 84 15.44 -7.52 -14.49
CA TYR A 84 15.13 -6.71 -15.65
C TYR A 84 13.98 -5.77 -15.27
N ALA A 85 14.12 -4.47 -15.47
CA ALA A 85 13.11 -3.50 -15.08
C ALA A 85 12.26 -3.09 -16.29
N LYS A 86 10.94 -3.10 -16.10
CA LYS A 86 9.98 -2.51 -17.02
C LYS A 86 9.33 -1.31 -16.36
N TRP A 87 8.93 -0.34 -17.16
CA TRP A 87 8.17 0.81 -16.68
C TRP A 87 7.12 1.23 -17.70
N VAL A 88 6.03 1.80 -17.19
CA VAL A 88 4.93 2.36 -17.99
C VAL A 88 4.53 3.71 -17.43
N LYS A 89 3.98 4.55 -18.31
CA LYS A 89 3.25 5.75 -17.92
C LYS A 89 1.79 5.39 -17.79
N ILE A 90 1.15 5.85 -16.71
CA ILE A 90 -0.28 5.64 -16.48
C ILE A 90 -0.94 6.98 -16.20
N LEU A 91 -2.02 7.28 -16.94
CA LEU A 91 -2.97 8.30 -16.53
C LEU A 91 -4.00 7.65 -15.60
N LYS A 92 -4.11 8.17 -14.38
CA LYS A 92 -5.07 7.64 -13.42
C LYS A 92 -6.48 8.11 -13.76
N THR A 93 -7.43 7.24 -13.45
CA THR A 93 -8.86 7.52 -13.52
C THR A 93 -9.30 8.15 -12.21
N ASP A 94 -10.29 9.04 -12.27
CA ASP A 94 -10.84 9.82 -11.14
C ASP A 94 -11.45 8.95 -9.99
N ILE A 95 -11.40 7.63 -10.12
CA ILE A 95 -12.28 6.69 -9.40
C ILE A 95 -11.83 6.43 -7.96
N ASP A 96 -10.53 6.60 -7.63
CA ASP A 96 -10.10 6.58 -6.22
C ASP A 96 -10.09 8.00 -5.61
N SER A 97 -11.26 8.63 -5.64
CA SER A 97 -11.54 9.99 -5.11
C SER A 97 -11.31 10.19 -3.59
N VAL A 98 -10.92 9.14 -2.88
CA VAL A 98 -10.66 9.16 -1.43
C VAL A 98 -9.35 9.87 -1.11
N SER A 99 -8.32 9.66 -1.93
CA SER A 99 -6.98 10.19 -1.74
C SER A 99 -6.78 11.58 -2.34
N SER A 100 -7.34 11.88 -3.50
CA SER A 100 -7.04 13.14 -4.20
C SER A 100 -7.42 14.40 -3.37
N PRO A 101 -6.47 15.32 -3.09
CA PRO A 101 -6.75 16.59 -2.41
C PRO A 101 -7.72 17.52 -3.15
N ASP A 102 -7.71 17.49 -4.48
CA ASP A 102 -8.63 18.22 -5.32
C ASP A 102 -8.86 17.43 -6.61
N PRO A 103 -10.07 16.87 -6.82
CA PRO A 103 -10.35 16.00 -7.97
C PRO A 103 -10.34 16.73 -9.31
N SER A 104 -10.12 18.05 -9.32
CA SER A 104 -9.96 18.81 -10.56
C SER A 104 -8.53 18.81 -11.10
N PHE A 105 -7.55 18.31 -10.33
CA PHE A 105 -6.18 18.12 -10.79
C PHE A 105 -6.02 16.77 -11.47
N ALA A 106 -5.14 16.71 -12.46
CA ALA A 106 -4.79 15.45 -13.10
C ALA A 106 -3.85 14.65 -12.18
N ASN A 107 -4.17 13.36 -12.07
CA ASN A 107 -3.37 12.36 -11.37
C ASN A 107 -2.77 11.39 -12.40
N TYR A 108 -1.52 11.01 -12.19
CA TYR A 108 -0.78 10.14 -13.09
C TYR A 108 0.40 9.51 -12.36
N GLU A 109 0.90 8.40 -12.87
CA GLU A 109 1.99 7.66 -12.22
C GLU A 109 2.99 7.09 -13.23
N ILE A 110 4.18 6.79 -12.71
CA ILE A 110 5.02 5.73 -13.26
C ILE A 110 4.79 4.49 -12.42
N GLU A 111 4.46 3.39 -13.09
CA GLU A 111 4.51 2.06 -12.52
C GLU A 111 5.72 1.33 -13.11
N SER A 112 6.52 0.72 -12.24
CA SER A 112 7.70 -0.06 -12.61
C SER A 112 7.71 -1.41 -11.92
N TRP A 113 8.07 -2.45 -12.65
CA TRP A 113 8.23 -3.80 -12.11
C TRP A 113 9.61 -4.37 -12.42
N PHE A 114 10.21 -4.95 -11.40
CA PHE A 114 11.54 -5.55 -11.46
C PHE A 114 11.38 -7.06 -11.58
N LEU A 115 11.48 -7.57 -12.82
CA LEU A 115 11.36 -8.98 -13.15
C LEU A 115 12.67 -9.69 -12.77
N PRO A 116 12.69 -10.56 -11.74
CA PRO A 116 13.92 -11.19 -11.29
C PRO A 116 14.48 -12.10 -12.38
N TYR A 117 15.80 -12.11 -12.54
CA TYR A 117 16.44 -13.13 -13.36
C TYR A 117 16.36 -14.49 -12.66
N VAL A 118 16.13 -15.55 -13.43
CA VAL A 118 16.11 -16.93 -12.95
C VAL A 118 17.01 -17.80 -13.81
N CYS A 119 17.52 -18.88 -13.21
CA CYS A 119 18.25 -19.91 -13.94
C CYS A 119 17.28 -20.96 -14.47
N ASN A 120 17.02 -20.96 -15.77
CA ASN A 120 16.20 -21.97 -16.44
C ASN A 120 17.06 -22.80 -17.39
N LYS A 121 17.31 -24.07 -17.04
CA LYS A 121 18.08 -25.02 -17.87
C LYS A 121 19.43 -24.45 -18.37
N GLY A 122 20.21 -23.85 -17.48
CA GLY A 122 21.53 -23.29 -17.81
C GLY A 122 21.49 -21.92 -18.51
N VAL A 123 20.31 -21.35 -18.74
CA VAL A 123 20.14 -20.01 -19.30
C VAL A 123 19.62 -19.07 -18.21
N VAL A 124 20.23 -17.90 -18.08
CA VAL A 124 19.74 -16.84 -17.20
C VAL A 124 18.80 -15.94 -17.99
N GLU A 125 17.52 -15.92 -17.61
CA GLU A 125 16.47 -15.17 -18.30
C GLU A 125 15.54 -14.47 -17.29
N PRO A 126 14.87 -13.37 -17.67
CA PRO A 126 13.89 -12.72 -16.81
C PRO A 126 12.71 -13.66 -16.52
N PHE A 127 12.29 -13.73 -15.26
CA PHE A 127 11.04 -14.37 -14.89
C PHE A 127 9.85 -13.49 -15.32
N ASN A 128 8.70 -14.10 -15.57
CA ASN A 128 7.53 -13.39 -16.09
C ASN A 128 6.65 -12.75 -15.00
N ALA A 129 6.93 -13.01 -13.73
CA ALA A 129 6.27 -12.38 -12.60
C ALA A 129 7.29 -11.56 -11.79
N THR A 130 6.85 -10.42 -11.28
CA THR A 130 7.65 -9.60 -10.35
C THR A 130 7.18 -9.81 -8.92
N ASP A 131 8.11 -9.74 -7.99
CA ASP A 131 7.88 -9.60 -6.56
C ASP A 131 8.16 -8.18 -6.07
N THR A 132 8.64 -7.29 -6.94
CA THR A 132 9.23 -6.00 -6.59
C THR A 132 8.70 -4.92 -7.52
N TRP A 133 7.86 -4.05 -6.96
CA TRP A 133 7.27 -2.92 -7.68
C TRP A 133 7.85 -1.60 -7.17
N LEU A 134 7.81 -0.60 -8.03
CA LEU A 134 8.07 0.80 -7.71
C LEU A 134 7.00 1.66 -8.37
N TYR A 135 6.38 2.52 -7.58
CA TYR A 135 5.35 3.46 -8.00
C TYR A 135 5.84 4.88 -7.74
N VAL A 136 5.58 5.77 -8.69
CA VAL A 136 5.76 7.22 -8.49
C VAL A 136 4.48 7.93 -8.89
N ASP A 137 3.65 8.21 -7.91
CA ASP A 137 2.39 8.91 -8.07
C ASP A 137 2.58 10.42 -8.05
N VAL A 138 1.87 11.11 -8.93
CA VAL A 138 1.84 12.57 -8.98
C VAL A 138 0.43 13.06 -8.73
N ASN A 139 0.30 14.00 -7.79
CA ASN A 139 -0.98 14.56 -7.32
C ASN A 139 -1.96 13.53 -6.74
N ASP A 140 -1.47 12.33 -6.45
CA ASP A 140 -2.26 11.26 -5.86
C ASP A 140 -1.56 10.67 -4.65
N TYR A 141 -2.36 10.07 -3.77
CA TYR A 141 -1.80 9.18 -2.76
C TYR A 141 -1.94 7.76 -3.22
N TRP A 142 -1.06 6.92 -2.70
CA TRP A 142 -1.29 5.51 -2.71
C TRP A 142 -2.64 5.16 -2.06
N CYS A 143 -3.40 4.28 -2.73
CA CYS A 143 -4.66 3.77 -2.22
C CYS A 143 -4.39 2.97 -0.94
N SER A 144 -4.76 3.51 0.21
CA SER A 144 -4.78 2.76 1.46
C SER A 144 -5.85 1.68 1.37
N GLY A 145 -5.48 0.49 0.93
CA GLY A 145 -6.37 -0.65 0.71
C GLY A 145 -6.92 -1.31 1.98
N HIS A 146 -7.33 -0.55 3.01
CA HIS A 146 -7.57 -1.11 4.34
C HIS A 146 -8.90 -0.71 5.01
N THR A 147 -9.42 -1.65 5.79
CA THR A 147 -10.85 -1.90 6.07
C THR A 147 -11.60 -0.77 6.79
N LEU A 148 -11.03 -0.10 7.80
CA LEU A 148 -11.80 0.95 8.51
C LEU A 148 -12.16 2.12 7.62
N GLN A 149 -11.19 2.65 6.88
CA GLN A 149 -11.44 3.80 6.01
C GLN A 149 -12.45 3.40 4.97
N HIS A 150 -12.38 2.20 4.40
CA HIS A 150 -13.41 1.72 3.49
C HIS A 150 -14.80 1.68 4.16
N GLU A 151 -14.91 1.18 5.40
CA GLU A 151 -16.17 1.20 6.14
C GLU A 151 -16.69 2.61 6.41
N MET A 152 -15.83 3.52 6.91
CA MET A 152 -16.19 4.91 7.20
C MET A 152 -16.49 5.69 5.92
N ASN A 153 -15.67 5.58 4.89
CA ASN A 153 -15.84 6.24 3.60
C ASN A 153 -17.13 5.76 2.92
N HIS A 154 -17.40 4.45 2.94
CA HIS A 154 -18.62 3.89 2.38
C HIS A 154 -19.88 4.28 3.17
N ALA A 155 -19.85 4.13 4.50
CA ALA A 155 -21.03 4.34 5.34
C ALA A 155 -21.32 5.83 5.59
N LEU A 156 -20.29 6.68 5.63
CA LEU A 156 -20.40 8.08 6.04
C LEU A 156 -20.04 9.06 4.91
N GLY A 157 -19.58 8.58 3.76
CA GLY A 157 -19.12 9.44 2.65
C GLY A 157 -17.82 10.19 2.96
N GLU A 158 -17.08 9.73 3.97
CA GLU A 158 -15.80 10.30 4.36
C GLU A 158 -14.72 10.01 3.30
N ARG A 159 -13.60 10.73 3.39
CA ARG A 159 -12.43 10.57 2.51
C ARG A 159 -11.16 10.40 3.33
N LEU A 160 -11.19 9.37 4.16
CA LEU A 160 -10.11 9.06 5.09
C LEU A 160 -9.13 8.10 4.44
N PHE A 161 -7.86 8.27 4.78
CA PHE A 161 -6.81 7.30 4.51
C PHE A 161 -5.85 7.20 5.70
N THR A 162 -4.98 6.20 5.70
CA THR A 162 -3.99 6.01 6.77
C THR A 162 -2.59 6.11 6.22
N LEU A 163 -1.75 6.82 6.97
CA LEU A 163 -0.31 6.82 6.77
C LEU A 163 0.34 5.76 7.67
N PRO A 164 1.25 4.93 7.15
CA PRO A 164 2.06 4.04 7.96
C PRO A 164 2.93 4.81 8.97
N PRO A 165 3.60 4.12 9.91
CA PRO A 165 4.56 4.74 10.80
C PRO A 165 5.61 5.58 10.07
N GLN A 166 5.81 6.81 10.52
CA GLN A 166 6.87 7.68 9.99
C GLN A 166 8.22 7.26 10.58
N ARG A 167 9.12 6.73 9.74
CA ARG A 167 10.43 6.16 10.16
C ARG A 167 11.63 7.07 9.96
N GLY A 168 11.40 8.33 9.61
CA GLY A 168 12.44 9.34 9.49
C GLY A 168 12.25 10.15 8.23
N THR A 169 13.37 10.50 7.59
CA THR A 169 13.37 11.28 6.36
C THR A 169 14.40 10.80 5.36
N LEU A 170 14.07 10.84 4.06
CA LEU A 170 14.99 10.67 2.94
C LEU A 170 14.97 11.94 2.09
N GLY A 171 16.14 12.52 1.81
CA GLY A 171 16.23 13.81 1.10
C GLY A 171 15.58 15.00 1.82
N GLY A 172 15.20 14.85 3.10
CA GLY A 172 14.42 15.84 3.87
C GLY A 172 12.90 15.64 3.82
N TYR A 173 12.42 14.61 3.13
CA TYR A 173 11.01 14.25 3.02
C TYR A 173 10.64 13.10 3.96
N PRO A 174 9.42 13.07 4.51
CA PRO A 174 9.01 12.02 5.44
C PRO A 174 8.96 10.64 4.76
N VAL A 175 9.50 9.65 5.47
CA VAL A 175 9.49 8.23 5.07
C VAL A 175 8.44 7.50 5.89
N PHE A 176 7.59 6.73 5.25
CA PHE A 176 6.62 5.85 5.89
C PHE A 176 6.95 4.40 5.61
N GLU A 177 6.95 3.60 6.67
CA GLU A 177 7.20 2.16 6.61
C GLU A 177 6.19 1.48 7.55
N PRO A 178 5.39 0.52 7.06
CA PRO A 178 4.48 -0.24 7.89
C PRO A 178 5.26 -0.95 8.99
N VAL A 179 4.63 -1.19 10.14
CA VAL A 179 5.17 -2.18 11.07
C VAL A 179 5.02 -3.54 10.37
N PRO A 180 6.09 -4.30 10.10
CA PRO A 180 5.93 -5.65 9.56
C PRO A 180 5.14 -6.47 10.58
N LYS A 181 3.86 -6.69 10.33
CA LYS A 181 3.07 -7.66 11.08
C LYS A 181 3.11 -8.92 10.25
N GLY A 182 3.93 -9.88 10.68
CA GLY A 182 3.87 -11.22 10.12
C GLY A 182 2.48 -11.76 10.39
N GLU A 183 1.67 -11.88 9.34
CA GLU A 183 0.68 -12.94 9.32
C GLU A 183 1.45 -14.26 9.38
N LYS A 184 0.84 -15.26 10.03
CA LYS A 184 1.50 -16.48 10.47
C LYS A 184 2.18 -17.30 9.37
N ASP A 185 2.08 -16.93 8.09
CA ASP A 185 2.76 -17.59 6.98
C ASP A 185 3.40 -16.66 5.90
N ASP A 186 3.29 -15.31 5.94
CA ASP A 186 3.96 -14.45 4.93
C ASP A 186 4.30 -13.00 5.41
N PRO A 187 5.41 -12.79 6.15
CA PRO A 187 5.96 -11.47 6.49
C PRO A 187 6.76 -10.79 5.35
N TRP A 188 6.67 -11.25 4.11
CA TRP A 188 7.76 -11.01 3.16
C TRP A 188 7.72 -9.65 2.46
N LEU A 189 6.57 -8.97 2.35
CA LEU A 189 6.46 -7.70 1.63
C LEU A 189 6.49 -6.49 2.59
N ILE A 190 7.56 -5.70 2.53
CA ILE A 190 7.66 -4.39 3.19
C ILE A 190 7.55 -3.33 2.11
N PHE A 191 6.55 -2.44 2.19
CA PHE A 191 6.46 -1.28 1.32
C PHE A 191 7.05 -0.07 2.01
N TYR A 192 7.94 0.65 1.33
CA TYR A 192 8.47 1.93 1.78
C TYR A 192 7.86 3.02 0.93
N SER A 193 7.52 4.15 1.55
CA SER A 193 7.07 5.31 0.81
C SER A 193 7.71 6.60 1.28
N VAL A 194 7.92 7.52 0.34
CA VAL A 194 8.43 8.86 0.57
C VAL A 194 7.48 9.86 -0.04
N LEU A 195 6.97 10.77 0.78
CA LEU A 195 6.13 11.87 0.31
C LEU A 195 6.99 13.09 -0.01
N VAL A 196 7.18 13.37 -1.29
CA VAL A 196 7.83 14.58 -1.78
C VAL A 196 6.77 15.68 -1.91
N HIS A 197 6.92 16.74 -1.13
CA HIS A 197 5.92 17.82 -1.04
C HIS A 197 6.56 19.21 -0.96
N LYS A 198 5.76 20.26 -1.16
CA LYS A 198 6.22 21.65 -1.00
C LYS A 198 6.51 21.96 0.48
N PRO A 199 7.55 22.75 0.81
CA PRO A 199 7.85 23.11 2.20
C PRO A 199 6.68 23.80 2.91
N GLY A 200 6.55 23.58 4.23
CA GLY A 200 5.63 24.31 5.10
C GLY A 200 4.17 23.84 5.09
N LYS A 201 3.76 22.97 4.15
CA LYS A 201 2.41 22.39 4.13
C LYS A 201 2.46 20.93 3.69
N LEU A 202 1.63 20.10 4.32
CA LEU A 202 1.42 18.72 3.92
C LEU A 202 0.14 18.60 3.08
N PRO A 203 0.11 17.70 2.10
CA PRO A 203 -1.07 17.48 1.27
C PRO A 203 -2.22 16.83 2.04
N TYR A 204 -2.01 16.43 3.29
CA TYR A 204 -2.99 15.82 4.19
C TYR A 204 -3.10 16.60 5.50
N VAL A 205 -4.20 16.36 6.22
CA VAL A 205 -4.41 16.85 7.59
C VAL A 205 -4.74 15.68 8.52
N PRO A 206 -4.23 15.69 9.77
CA PRO A 206 -4.56 14.65 10.74
C PRO A 206 -6.04 14.68 11.11
N VAL A 207 -6.64 13.49 11.23
CA VAL A 207 -7.88 13.33 11.98
C VAL A 207 -7.52 13.36 13.47
N THR A 208 -8.20 14.17 14.25
CA THR A 208 -7.98 14.23 15.71
C THR A 208 -8.62 13.03 16.43
N LYS A 209 -8.18 12.73 17.65
CA LYS A 209 -8.81 11.71 18.49
C LYS A 209 -10.30 12.02 18.75
N ALA A 210 -10.66 13.30 18.90
CA ALA A 210 -12.04 13.75 19.00
C ALA A 210 -12.86 13.33 17.77
N GLU A 211 -12.40 13.72 16.58
CA GLU A 211 -13.07 13.40 15.33
C GLU A 211 -13.17 11.88 15.11
N PHE A 212 -12.11 11.13 15.45
CA PHE A 212 -12.13 9.67 15.39
C PHE A 212 -13.27 9.08 16.23
N PHE A 213 -13.48 9.55 17.46
CA PHE A 213 -14.56 9.05 18.31
C PHE A 213 -15.94 9.45 17.75
N GLU A 214 -16.09 10.67 17.24
CA GLU A 214 -17.34 11.11 16.61
C GLU A 214 -17.68 10.35 15.34
N LEU A 215 -16.69 10.03 14.50
CA LEU A 215 -16.86 9.19 13.32
C LEU A 215 -17.33 7.79 13.71
N ASN A 216 -16.75 7.21 14.77
CA ASN A 216 -17.18 5.92 15.28
C ASN A 216 -18.60 5.96 15.85
N ARG A 217 -18.99 7.04 16.55
CA ARG A 217 -20.36 7.23 17.02
C ARG A 217 -21.35 7.17 15.87
N LYS A 218 -21.09 7.91 14.78
CA LYS A 218 -21.90 7.90 13.56
C LYS A 218 -21.92 6.52 12.90
N LEU A 219 -20.77 5.86 12.81
CA LEU A 219 -20.66 4.54 12.20
C LEU A 219 -21.49 3.49 12.97
N ILE A 220 -21.46 3.51 14.30
CA ILE A 220 -22.29 2.67 15.17
C ILE A 220 -23.78 2.86 14.84
N GLU A 221 -24.25 4.09 14.65
CA GLU A 221 -25.65 4.36 14.30
C GLU A 221 -26.04 3.82 12.93
N VAL A 222 -25.18 3.99 11.92
CA VAL A 222 -25.42 3.45 10.57
C VAL A 222 -25.44 1.93 10.61
N LYS A 223 -24.46 1.31 11.27
CA LYS A 223 -24.36 -0.15 11.38
C LYS A 223 -25.56 -0.73 12.15
N GLU A 224 -26.02 -0.11 13.23
CA GLU A 224 -27.22 -0.60 13.93
C GLU A 224 -28.44 -0.60 13.01
N LYS A 225 -28.63 0.44 12.19
CA LYS A 225 -29.73 0.51 11.21
C LYS A 225 -29.59 -0.56 10.13
N GLU A 226 -28.39 -0.77 9.59
CA GLU A 226 -28.11 -1.82 8.60
C GLU A 226 -28.44 -3.22 9.13
N TYR A 227 -28.02 -3.52 10.36
CA TYR A 227 -28.28 -4.81 11.01
C TYR A 227 -29.79 -5.01 11.27
N LYS A 228 -30.50 -3.99 11.77
CA LYS A 228 -31.96 -4.02 11.95
C LYS A 228 -32.70 -4.25 10.63
N ALA A 229 -32.32 -3.54 9.57
CA ALA A 229 -32.90 -3.75 8.25
C ALA A 229 -32.59 -5.15 7.70
N GLY A 230 -31.41 -5.70 8.01
CA GLY A 230 -31.01 -7.06 7.67
C GLY A 230 -31.92 -8.12 8.28
N ILE A 231 -32.19 -8.04 9.59
CA ILE A 231 -33.06 -9.01 10.26
C ILE A 231 -34.54 -8.82 9.88
N GLU A 232 -35.00 -7.60 9.63
CA GLU A 232 -36.38 -7.34 9.17
C GLU A 232 -36.67 -8.05 7.85
N ARG A 233 -35.71 -8.06 6.91
CA ARG A 233 -35.84 -8.79 5.64
C ARG A 233 -35.98 -10.30 5.82
N GLN A 234 -35.43 -10.86 6.91
CA GLN A 234 -35.47 -12.30 7.20
C GLN A 234 -36.67 -12.70 8.07
N ARG A 235 -37.35 -11.73 8.69
CA ARG A 235 -38.46 -11.93 9.63
C ARG A 235 -39.54 -12.85 9.09
N LYS A 236 -39.98 -12.64 7.84
CA LYS A 236 -41.03 -13.46 7.21
C LYS A 236 -40.64 -14.95 7.12
N ASN A 237 -39.36 -15.25 6.90
CA ASN A 237 -38.88 -16.62 6.72
C ASN A 237 -38.51 -17.30 8.04
N MET A 238 -38.02 -16.52 9.01
CA MET A 238 -37.49 -17.02 10.28
C MET A 238 -38.51 -16.99 11.43
N GLY A 239 -39.59 -16.22 11.30
CA GLY A 239 -40.62 -16.07 12.31
C GLY A 239 -40.37 -14.91 13.29
N GLU A 240 -41.41 -14.58 14.05
CA GLU A 240 -41.45 -13.42 14.96
C GLU A 240 -40.55 -13.60 16.19
N ASP A 241 -40.51 -14.80 16.74
CA ASP A 241 -39.71 -15.11 17.94
C ASP A 241 -38.21 -14.93 17.65
N TRP A 242 -37.74 -15.46 16.51
CA TRP A 242 -36.36 -15.26 16.05
C TRP A 242 -36.04 -13.78 15.84
N TYR A 243 -36.96 -13.02 15.24
CA TYR A 243 -36.77 -11.59 15.00
C TYR A 243 -36.63 -10.82 16.32
N THR A 244 -37.52 -11.08 17.29
CA THR A 244 -37.51 -10.42 18.60
C THR A 244 -36.21 -10.71 19.34
N GLU A 245 -35.77 -11.97 19.35
CA GLU A 245 -34.49 -12.36 19.97
C GLU A 245 -33.30 -11.63 19.32
N ARG A 246 -33.25 -11.59 17.98
CA ARG A 246 -32.16 -10.91 17.25
C ARG A 246 -32.19 -9.40 17.42
N ALA A 247 -33.36 -8.78 17.43
CA ALA A 247 -33.50 -7.35 17.65
C ALA A 247 -32.97 -6.94 19.03
N ASP A 248 -33.27 -7.72 20.07
CA ASP A 248 -32.76 -7.50 21.43
C ASP A 248 -31.25 -7.72 21.52
N GLN A 249 -30.69 -8.74 20.85
CA GLN A 249 -29.25 -8.96 20.78
C GLN A 249 -28.53 -7.79 20.12
N ILE A 250 -29.03 -7.31 18.98
CA ILE A 250 -28.51 -6.13 18.27
C ILE A 250 -28.56 -4.92 19.19
N LYS A 251 -29.71 -4.63 19.81
CA LYS A 251 -29.86 -3.48 20.71
C LYS A 251 -28.83 -3.50 21.84
N LYS A 252 -28.65 -4.65 22.51
CA LYS A 252 -27.67 -4.81 23.59
C LYS A 252 -26.23 -4.63 23.07
N GLN A 253 -25.90 -5.23 21.94
CA GLN A 253 -24.57 -5.14 21.34
C GLN A 253 -24.20 -3.68 21.02
N PHE A 254 -25.07 -2.97 20.29
CA PHE A 254 -24.81 -1.58 19.90
C PHE A 254 -24.87 -0.62 21.08
N GLN A 255 -25.67 -0.88 22.12
CA GLN A 255 -25.59 -0.12 23.37
C GLN A 255 -24.23 -0.31 24.05
N GLY A 256 -23.74 -1.55 24.14
CA GLY A 256 -22.41 -1.83 24.70
C GLY A 256 -21.29 -1.12 23.94
N MET A 257 -21.36 -1.05 22.60
CA MET A 257 -20.39 -0.28 21.81
C MET A 257 -20.43 1.22 22.12
N ARG A 258 -21.62 1.82 22.29
CA ARG A 258 -21.76 3.24 22.67
C ARG A 258 -21.16 3.51 24.04
N ASP A 259 -21.52 2.68 25.02
CA ASP A 259 -21.03 2.84 26.38
C ASP A 259 -19.50 2.70 26.42
N ASN A 260 -18.94 1.76 25.66
CA ASN A 260 -17.48 1.60 25.56
C ASN A 260 -16.80 2.77 24.86
N LEU A 261 -17.41 3.29 23.78
CA LEU A 261 -16.93 4.47 23.06
C LEU A 261 -16.86 5.70 23.98
N GLU A 262 -17.90 5.94 24.79
CA GLU A 262 -17.95 7.05 25.75
C GLU A 262 -16.87 6.92 26.82
N GLN A 263 -16.66 5.72 27.37
CA GLN A 263 -15.60 5.48 28.35
C GLN A 263 -14.20 5.67 27.74
N LEU A 264 -13.97 5.21 26.51
CA LEU A 264 -12.73 5.44 25.79
C LEU A 264 -12.50 6.94 25.53
N MET A 265 -13.53 7.66 25.08
CA MET A 265 -13.43 9.10 24.84
C MET A 265 -13.07 9.86 26.14
N LYS A 266 -13.68 9.48 27.27
CA LYS A 266 -13.35 10.01 28.59
C LYS A 266 -11.91 9.68 29.01
N LEU A 267 -11.46 8.45 28.77
CA LEU A 267 -10.08 8.04 29.06
C LEU A 267 -9.07 8.92 28.30
N TYR A 268 -9.41 9.34 27.08
CA TYR A 268 -8.58 10.18 26.22
C TYR A 268 -8.90 11.68 26.28
N GLU A 269 -9.70 12.16 27.25
CA GLU A 269 -10.24 13.53 27.30
C GLU A 269 -9.16 14.63 27.14
N LYS A 270 -7.97 14.43 27.72
CA LYS A 270 -6.86 15.40 27.70
C LYS A 270 -6.06 15.39 26.40
N GLU A 271 -6.34 14.45 25.51
CA GLU A 271 -5.60 14.21 24.27
C GLU A 271 -6.49 14.36 23.04
N LEU A 272 -7.76 14.76 23.20
CA LEU A 272 -8.75 14.78 22.12
C LEU A 272 -8.32 15.61 20.90
N ASN A 273 -7.55 16.69 21.10
CA ASN A 273 -7.04 17.53 20.01
C ASN A 273 -5.78 16.97 19.33
N GLN A 274 -5.22 15.87 19.81
CA GLN A 274 -4.06 15.24 19.18
C GLN A 274 -4.47 14.37 17.99
N PRO A 275 -3.56 14.11 17.04
CA PRO A 275 -3.81 13.18 15.94
C PRO A 275 -4.21 11.77 16.42
N ALA A 276 -5.15 11.16 15.71
CA ALA A 276 -5.56 9.77 15.86
C ALA A 276 -4.53 8.85 15.17
N ILE A 277 -3.58 8.35 15.94
CA ILE A 277 -2.54 7.43 15.47
C ILE A 277 -2.80 6.06 16.07
N LEU A 278 -3.40 5.17 15.29
CA LEU A 278 -3.84 3.85 15.72
C LEU A 278 -2.65 2.89 15.85
N ARG A 279 -2.70 1.96 16.81
CA ARG A 279 -1.65 0.93 16.94
C ARG A 279 -1.68 -0.11 15.83
N GLU A 280 -2.84 -0.32 15.24
CA GLU A 280 -3.09 -1.39 14.29
C GLU A 280 -3.57 -0.82 12.97
N TRP A 281 -3.15 -1.46 11.89
CA TRP A 281 -3.51 -1.10 10.53
C TRP A 281 -4.90 -1.61 10.15
N GLU A 282 -5.25 -2.85 10.56
CA GLU A 282 -6.56 -3.48 10.38
C GLU A 282 -7.54 -3.15 11.51
N TRP A 283 -7.76 -1.87 11.73
CA TRP A 283 -8.79 -1.49 12.67
C TRP A 283 -10.19 -1.63 12.03
N THR A 284 -11.20 -2.01 12.79
CA THR A 284 -12.61 -2.07 12.35
C THR A 284 -13.49 -1.55 13.49
N ILE A 285 -14.80 -1.35 13.27
CA ILE A 285 -15.71 -0.95 14.36
C ILE A 285 -15.68 -1.92 15.55
N ARG A 286 -15.36 -3.20 15.32
CA ARG A 286 -15.14 -4.20 16.36
C ARG A 286 -14.00 -3.82 17.30
N GLY A 287 -13.04 -3.02 16.84
CA GLY A 287 -12.00 -2.43 17.65
C GLY A 287 -12.53 -1.54 18.77
N ILE A 288 -13.68 -0.87 18.59
CA ILE A 288 -14.38 -0.19 19.71
C ILE A 288 -15.02 -1.22 20.63
N GLU A 289 -15.67 -2.25 20.09
CA GLU A 289 -16.36 -3.27 20.90
C GLU A 289 -15.41 -4.00 21.86
N ILE A 290 -14.21 -4.36 21.40
CA ILE A 290 -13.26 -5.19 22.17
C ILE A 290 -12.18 -4.38 22.92
N ALA A 291 -12.07 -3.07 22.69
CA ALA A 291 -11.07 -2.25 23.35
C ALA A 291 -11.36 -2.16 24.85
N ASN A 292 -10.31 -2.30 25.67
CA ASN A 292 -10.42 -2.12 27.11
C ASN A 292 -10.56 -0.62 27.45
N PRO A 293 -11.71 -0.16 27.96
CA PRO A 293 -11.96 1.26 28.23
C PRO A 293 -11.17 1.82 29.41
N THR A 294 -10.44 0.97 30.14
CA THR A 294 -9.58 1.36 31.26
C THR A 294 -8.11 1.54 30.87
N GLN A 295 -7.74 1.20 29.63
CA GLN A 295 -6.35 1.20 29.18
C GLN A 295 -6.16 2.03 27.90
N LYS A 296 -5.11 2.87 27.89
CA LYS A 296 -4.77 3.73 26.74
C LYS A 296 -4.04 2.96 25.63
N ASN A 297 -4.72 1.96 25.08
CA ASN A 297 -4.15 1.06 24.07
C ASN A 297 -4.61 1.33 22.64
N LEU A 298 -5.57 2.23 22.43
CA LEU A 298 -6.08 2.53 21.08
C LEU A 298 -5.06 3.31 20.24
N PHE A 299 -4.49 4.36 20.84
CA PHE A 299 -3.56 5.27 20.17
C PHE A 299 -2.10 5.07 20.57
N THR A 300 -1.20 5.52 19.70
CA THR A 300 0.26 5.51 19.87
C THR A 300 0.91 6.74 19.21
N THR A 301 2.21 6.68 18.95
CA THR A 301 3.02 7.75 18.35
C THR A 301 3.23 7.54 16.85
N ALA A 302 3.50 8.63 16.11
CA ALA A 302 3.64 8.61 14.64
C ALA A 302 4.70 7.63 14.13
N ASN A 303 5.76 7.37 14.90
CA ASN A 303 6.82 6.43 14.52
C ASN A 303 6.50 4.95 14.83
N ARG A 304 5.33 4.66 15.39
CA ARG A 304 4.93 3.29 15.81
C ARG A 304 3.54 2.88 15.31
N GLY A 305 2.74 3.82 14.85
CA GLY A 305 1.35 3.56 14.49
C GLY A 305 0.96 4.16 13.17
N TYR A 306 -0.32 3.98 12.90
CA TYR A 306 -0.99 4.23 11.64
C TYR A 306 -1.83 5.50 11.82
N GLN A 307 -1.38 6.59 11.23
CA GLN A 307 -2.03 7.89 11.41
C GLN A 307 -3.23 8.00 10.47
N LEU A 308 -4.42 8.20 11.05
CA LEU A 308 -5.62 8.49 10.28
C LEU A 308 -5.58 9.94 9.81
N VAL A 309 -5.75 10.15 8.51
CA VAL A 309 -5.68 11.45 7.85
C VAL A 309 -6.80 11.60 6.83
N ARG A 310 -6.96 12.82 6.33
CA ARG A 310 -7.74 13.13 5.13
C ARG A 310 -6.96 14.07 4.24
N ALA A 311 -7.38 14.18 2.99
CA ALA A 311 -6.75 15.09 2.05
C ALA A 311 -6.89 16.55 2.53
N ASN A 312 -5.85 17.35 2.34
CA ASN A 312 -5.84 18.76 2.69
C ASN A 312 -6.41 19.57 1.51
N PRO A 313 -7.66 20.06 1.58
CA PRO A 313 -8.31 20.73 0.46
C PRO A 313 -7.61 22.04 0.07
N ASP A 314 -6.80 22.59 0.97
CA ASP A 314 -6.11 23.85 0.75
C ASP A 314 -4.68 23.64 0.21
N TYR A 315 -4.22 22.40 0.04
CA TYR A 315 -2.83 22.15 -0.40
C TYR A 315 -2.60 22.51 -1.86
N MET A 316 -3.54 22.18 -2.73
CA MET A 316 -3.40 22.34 -4.17
C MET A 316 -3.43 23.82 -4.55
N ASP A 317 -2.40 24.28 -5.27
CA ASP A 317 -2.35 25.64 -5.78
C ASP A 317 -3.25 25.78 -7.01
N LYS A 318 -4.48 26.25 -6.78
CA LYS A 318 -5.51 26.41 -7.82
C LYS A 318 -5.17 27.45 -8.89
N THR A 319 -4.11 28.24 -8.70
CA THR A 319 -3.63 29.19 -9.71
C THR A 319 -2.74 28.53 -10.76
N GLN A 320 -2.21 27.33 -10.48
CA GLN A 320 -1.39 26.57 -11.42
C GLN A 320 -2.24 25.76 -12.40
N ALA A 321 -1.61 25.37 -13.51
CA ALA A 321 -2.24 24.45 -14.43
C ALA A 321 -2.47 23.10 -13.73
N LYS A 322 -3.68 22.56 -13.86
CA LYS A 322 -4.19 21.39 -13.14
C LYS A 322 -3.43 20.08 -13.40
N TRP A 323 -2.54 20.05 -14.40
CA TRP A 323 -1.69 18.91 -14.69
C TRP A 323 -0.32 18.97 -13.98
N LYS A 324 0.08 20.12 -13.43
CA LYS A 324 1.40 20.29 -12.84
C LYS A 324 1.55 19.49 -11.54
N PRO A 325 2.73 18.89 -11.27
CA PRO A 325 3.03 18.26 -9.99
C PRO A 325 2.89 19.26 -8.82
N GLN A 326 2.09 18.90 -7.83
CA GLN A 326 1.95 19.62 -6.55
C GLN A 326 2.56 18.84 -5.40
N PHE A 327 2.52 17.51 -5.47
CA PHE A 327 3.22 16.57 -4.60
C PHE A 327 3.45 15.26 -5.35
N ILE A 328 4.40 14.46 -4.88
CA ILE A 328 4.78 13.18 -5.47
C ILE A 328 4.90 12.14 -4.36
N TRP A 329 4.28 10.99 -4.53
CA TRP A 329 4.43 9.83 -3.64
C TRP A 329 5.32 8.80 -4.33
N VAL A 330 6.45 8.46 -3.72
CA VAL A 330 7.35 7.42 -4.24
C VAL A 330 7.22 6.21 -3.35
N GLU A 331 6.90 5.06 -3.92
CA GLU A 331 6.72 3.81 -3.20
C GLU A 331 7.52 2.69 -3.85
N TRP A 332 8.13 1.82 -3.04
CA TRP A 332 8.77 0.61 -3.54
C TRP A 332 8.65 -0.53 -2.56
N PHE A 333 8.70 -1.74 -3.10
CA PHE A 333 8.55 -2.97 -2.35
C PHE A 333 9.90 -3.62 -2.10
N LYS A 334 10.14 -3.96 -0.83
CA LYS A 334 11.22 -4.83 -0.40
C LYS A 334 10.62 -6.16 0.01
N VAL A 335 11.03 -7.21 -0.70
CA VAL A 335 10.63 -8.58 -0.39
C VAL A 335 11.76 -9.29 0.34
N VAL A 336 11.49 -9.75 1.56
CA VAL A 336 12.46 -10.50 2.36
C VAL A 336 12.97 -11.70 1.53
N GLY A 337 14.25 -12.04 1.63
CA GLY A 337 14.82 -13.15 0.87
C GLY A 337 14.88 -12.99 -0.66
N LYS A 338 14.47 -11.84 -1.23
CA LYS A 338 14.54 -11.54 -2.67
C LYS A 338 15.66 -10.54 -2.97
N PRO A 339 16.81 -10.98 -3.53
CA PRO A 339 17.97 -10.11 -3.73
C PRO A 339 17.73 -8.87 -4.61
N ASN A 340 16.93 -9.00 -5.67
CA ASN A 340 16.55 -7.90 -6.55
C ASN A 340 15.81 -6.79 -5.79
N SER A 341 14.89 -7.16 -4.91
CA SER A 341 14.14 -6.20 -4.09
C SER A 341 15.04 -5.48 -3.08
N VAL A 342 16.00 -6.19 -2.48
CA VAL A 342 16.99 -5.62 -1.55
C VAL A 342 17.93 -4.66 -2.28
N ALA A 343 18.29 -4.98 -3.53
CA ALA A 343 19.11 -4.11 -4.36
C ALA A 343 18.36 -2.82 -4.72
N LEU A 344 17.08 -2.91 -5.10
CA LEU A 344 16.24 -1.73 -5.31
C LEU A 344 16.12 -0.89 -4.03
N ASP A 345 15.80 -1.53 -2.91
CA ASP A 345 15.67 -0.89 -1.60
C ASP A 345 16.91 -0.08 -1.23
N LYS A 346 18.10 -0.66 -1.46
CA LYS A 346 19.38 0.01 -1.27
C LYS A 346 19.53 1.24 -2.17
N VAL A 347 19.19 1.14 -3.45
CA VAL A 347 19.26 2.28 -4.37
C VAL A 347 18.33 3.41 -3.91
N MET A 348 17.09 3.08 -3.53
CA MET A 348 16.12 4.08 -3.08
C MET A 348 16.54 4.77 -1.78
N HIS A 349 17.11 4.03 -0.81
CA HIS A 349 17.55 4.62 0.46
C HIS A 349 18.87 5.40 0.35
N GLU A 350 19.83 4.90 -0.42
CA GLU A 350 21.21 5.38 -0.36
C GLU A 350 21.60 6.27 -1.54
N GLN A 351 20.93 6.13 -2.69
CA GLN A 351 21.40 6.71 -3.95
C GLN A 351 20.39 7.64 -4.62
N PHE A 352 19.09 7.35 -4.53
CA PHE A 352 18.06 8.13 -5.23
C PHE A 352 17.94 9.57 -4.70
N ASP A 353 18.02 10.56 -5.59
CA ASP A 353 17.95 11.97 -5.20
C ASP A 353 16.49 12.48 -5.15
N PHE A 354 15.85 12.30 -3.99
CA PHE A 354 14.50 12.84 -3.75
C PHE A 354 14.42 14.36 -3.84
N LYS A 355 15.52 15.11 -3.63
CA LYS A 355 15.51 16.57 -3.78
C LYS A 355 15.46 16.96 -5.24
N GLU A 356 16.14 16.22 -6.12
CA GLU A 356 16.04 16.41 -7.57
C GLU A 356 14.62 16.13 -8.06
N LEU A 357 13.98 15.07 -7.57
CA LEU A 357 12.56 14.81 -7.82
C LEU A 357 11.66 15.97 -7.33
N GLY A 358 11.95 16.52 -6.16
CA GLY A 358 11.23 17.67 -5.59
C GLY A 358 11.29 18.95 -6.43
N LYS A 359 12.28 19.11 -7.32
CA LYS A 359 12.34 20.26 -8.25
C LYS A 359 11.20 20.26 -9.27
N LEU A 360 10.58 19.10 -9.52
CA LEU A 360 9.39 19.01 -10.37
C LEU A 360 8.17 19.72 -9.76
N LEU A 361 8.17 20.02 -8.46
CA LEU A 361 7.08 20.73 -7.78
C LEU A 361 7.14 22.26 -7.92
N THR A 362 8.26 22.79 -8.42
CA THR A 362 8.56 24.24 -8.48
C THR A 362 8.58 24.80 -9.89
N HIS A 363 8.57 23.95 -10.92
CA HIS A 363 8.63 24.31 -12.34
C HIS A 363 7.33 23.91 -13.05
#